data_AF-A0A2E7LLD0-F1
#
_entry.id   AF-A0A2E7LLD0-F1
#
_cell.length_a   1.000
_cell.length_b   1.000
_cell.length_c   1.000
_cell.angle_alpha   90.00
_cell.angle_beta   90.00
_cell.angle_gamma   90.00
#
_symmetry.space_group_name_H-M   'P 1'
#
loop_
_entity.id
_entity.type
_entity.pdbx_description
1 polymer ?
#
loop_
_entity_poly.entity_id
_entity_poly.type
_entity_poly.pdbx_seq_one_letter_code
_entity_poly.pdbx_strand_id
1 'polypeptide(L)' 'MKRQVPAGRLGTPEEDALFALFLASDESGFFCGQAFPFSGGWAQR' A
#
# COMPACT_ATOMS: atom_id res chain seq x y z
N MET A 1 -3.91 -14.21 -11.41
CA MET A 1 -3.71 -13.00 -10.60
C MET A 1 -2.40 -12.99 -9.82
N LYS A 2 -2.14 -13.93 -8.88
CA LYS A 2 -0.88 -13.94 -8.08
C LYS A 2 0.42 -13.79 -8.88
N ARG A 3 0.55 -14.48 -10.03
CA ARG A 3 1.74 -14.43 -10.90
C ARG A 3 1.95 -13.08 -11.60
N GLN A 4 0.91 -12.24 -11.68
CA GLN A 4 1.01 -10.92 -12.30
C GLN A 4 1.43 -9.86 -11.29
N VAL A 5 1.14 -10.03 -9.99
CA VAL A 5 1.59 -9.10 -8.94
C VAL A 5 3.10 -9.22 -8.79
N PRO A 6 3.88 -8.13 -8.86
CA PRO A 6 5.33 -8.18 -8.71
C PRO A 6 5.78 -8.78 -7.38
N ALA A 7 5.04 -8.52 -6.30
CA ALA A 7 5.25 -9.15 -4.99
C ALA A 7 4.94 -10.67 -4.95
N GLY A 8 4.45 -11.27 -6.03
CA GLY A 8 4.16 -12.72 -6.14
C GLY A 8 2.92 -13.20 -5.38
N ARG A 9 2.22 -12.31 -4.68
CA ARG A 9 0.99 -12.60 -3.93
C ARG A 9 0.03 -11.41 -3.94
N LEU A 10 -1.21 -11.66 -3.53
CA LEU A 10 -2.14 -10.60 -3.20
C LEU A 10 -1.82 -10.05 -1.80
N GLY A 11 -2.08 -8.76 -1.59
CA GLY A 11 -2.12 -8.18 -0.24
C GLY A 11 -3.27 -8.78 0.56
N THR A 12 -3.14 -8.78 1.88
CA THR A 12 -4.22 -9.19 2.79
C THR A 12 -5.01 -7.98 3.29
N PRO A 13 -6.26 -8.18 3.77
CA PRO A 13 -7.04 -7.10 4.38
C PRO A 13 -6.34 -6.44 5.58
N GLU A 14 -5.59 -7.22 6.36
CA GLU A 14 -4.84 -6.71 7.52
C GLU A 14 -3.72 -5.76 7.11
N GLU A 15 -3.02 -6.05 6.01
CA GLU A 15 -1.98 -5.18 5.48
C GLU A 15 -2.54 -3.86 4.94
N ASP A 16 -3.70 -3.90 4.29
CA ASP A 16 -4.41 -2.71 3.82
C ASP A 16 -4.88 -1.84 5.00
N ALA A 17 -5.46 -2.47 6.04
CA ALA A 17 -5.87 -1.78 7.25
C ALA A 17 -4.70 -1.13 8.00
N LEU A 18 -3.55 -1.81 8.10
CA LEU A 18 -2.34 -1.25 8.71
C LEU A 18 -1.79 -0.07 7.90
N PHE A 19 -1.85 -0.15 6.56
CA PHE A 19 -1.44 0.95 5.70
C PHE A 19 -2.35 2.17 5.87
N ALA A 20 -3.67 1.97 5.89
CA ALA A 20 -4.64 3.04 6.17
C ALA A 20 -4.44 3.64 7.57
N LEU A 21 -4.18 2.81 8.59
CA LEU A 21 -3.92 3.26 9.95
C LEU A 21 -2.68 4.15 10.02
N PHE A 22 -1.59 3.78 9.35
CA PHE A 22 -0.39 4.60 9.27
C PHE A 22 -0.64 5.95 8.59
N LEU A 23 -1.42 5.98 7.49
CA LEU A 23 -1.78 7.25 6.84
C LEU A 23 -2.71 8.13 7.69
N ALA A 24 -3.44 7.55 8.64
CA ALA A 24 -4.31 8.25 9.56
C ALA A 24 -3.60 8.69 10.86
N SER A 25 -2.34 8.29 11.07
CA SER A 25 -1.59 8.54 12.30
C SER A 25 -0.58 9.68 12.16
N ASP A 26 -0.11 10.19 13.29
CA ASP A 26 0.83 11.33 13.36
C ASP A 26 2.19 11.01 12.72
N GLU A 27 2.56 9.73 12.63
CA GLU A 27 3.78 9.25 11.99
C GLU A 27 3.85 9.62 10.50
N SER A 28 2.71 9.83 9.85
CA SER A 28 2.63 10.25 8.44
C SER A 28 2.55 11.76 8.24
N GLY A 29 2.71 12.57 9.30
CA GLY A 29 2.44 14.01 9.30
C GLY A 29 3.28 14.88 8.33
N PHE A 30 4.32 14.33 7.71
CA PHE A 30 5.08 15.02 6.66
C PHE A 30 4.52 14.80 5.25
N PHE A 31 3.60 13.85 5.07
CA PHE A 31 2.97 13.59 3.78
C PHE A 31 1.83 14.56 3.52
N CYS A 32 1.81 15.16 2.32
CA CYS A 32 0.75 16.06 1.90
C CYS A 32 0.41 15.85 0.42
N GLY A 33 -0.87 15.59 0.13
CA GLY A 33 -1.40 15.45 -1.23
C GLY A 33 -0.81 14.30 -2.04
N GLN A 34 -0.14 13.34 -1.41
CA GLN A 34 0.52 12.21 -2.09
C GLN A 34 -0.46 11.06 -2.31
N ALA A 35 -0.31 10.36 -3.44
CA ALA A 35 -0.98 9.10 -3.71
C ALA A 35 0.04 7.96 -3.59
N PHE A 36 -0.20 7.04 -2.66
CA PHE A 36 0.69 5.91 -2.39
C PHE A 36 0.05 4.62 -2.91
N PRO A 37 0.64 3.94 -3.90
CA PRO A 37 0.02 2.76 -4.50
C PRO A 37 0.22 1.49 -3.66
N PHE A 38 -0.81 1.09 -2.90
CA PHE A 38 -0.87 -0.23 -2.26
C PHE A 38 -1.22 -1.33 -3.29
N SER A 39 -0.24 -1.73 -4.10
CA SER A 39 -0.49 -2.54 -5.30
C SER A 39 0.45 -3.74 -5.48
N GLY A 40 1.25 -4.07 -4.47
CA GLY A 40 2.25 -5.14 -4.56
C GLY A 40 3.26 -4.93 -5.70
N GLY A 41 3.50 -3.67 -6.07
CA GLY A 41 4.41 -3.24 -7.14
C GLY A 41 3.76 -3.07 -8.52
N TRP A 42 2.45 -3.31 -8.69
CA TRP A 42 1.80 -3.19 -10.00
C TRP A 42 1.86 -1.79 -10.60
N ALA A 43 1.63 -0.75 -9.81
CA ALA A 43 1.58 0.62 -10.31
C ALA A 43 2.96 1.24 -10.63
N GLN A 44 4.03 0.56 -10.25
CA GLN A 44 5.42 1.04 -10.39
C GLN A 44 6.22 0.25 -11.44
N ARG A 45 5.56 -0.70 -12.11
CA ARG A 45 6.14 -1.43 -13.25
C ARG A 45 5.93 -0.71 -14.57
#